data_AF-A0A3L7TAM8-F1
#
_entry.id   AF-A0A3L7TAM8-F1
#
_cell.length_a   1.000
_cell.length_b   1.000
_cell.length_c   1.000
_cell.angle_alpha   90.00
_cell.angle_beta   90.00
_cell.angle_gamma   90.00
#
_symmetry.space_group_name_H-M   'P 1'
#
loop_
_entity.id
_entity.type
_entity.pdbx_description
1 polymer ?
#
loop_
_entity_poly.entity_id
_entity_poly.type
_entity_poly.pdbx_seq_one_letter_code
_entity_poly.pdbx_strand_id
1 'polypeptide(L)' 'RPGGVDVSSGVESDRGVKDHAKIRAFIDAVRAADAARGA' A
#
# COMPACT_ATOMS: atom_id res chain seq x y z
N ARG A 1 1.34 5.65 -15.22
CA ARG A 1 1.47 5.72 -13.75
C ARG A 1 0.29 6.53 -13.24
N PRO A 2 -0.53 6.00 -12.33
CA PRO A 2 -1.63 6.77 -11.77
C PRO A 2 -1.07 7.94 -10.94
N GLY A 3 -1.85 9.02 -10.77
CA GLY A 3 -1.45 10.15 -9.94
C GLY A 3 -1.41 9.82 -8.43
N GLY A 4 -2.06 8.73 -8.03
CA GLY A 4 -2.06 8.18 -6.68
C GLY A 4 -2.76 6.82 -6.66
N VAL A 5 -2.62 6.09 -5.56
CA VAL A 5 -3.29 4.80 -5.33
C VAL A 5 -4.03 4.87 -3.99
N ASP A 6 -5.23 4.30 -3.96
CA ASP A 6 -6.05 4.16 -2.76
C ASP A 6 -6.34 2.67 -2.51
N VAL A 7 -6.36 2.27 -1.24
CA VAL A 7 -6.63 0.89 -0.85
C VAL A 7 -7.48 0.86 0.42
N SER A 8 -8.55 0.07 0.39
CA SER A 8 -9.42 -0.12 1.56
C SER A 8 -9.27 -1.52 2.18
N SER A 9 -9.96 -2.53 1.68
CA SER A 9 -9.99 -3.88 2.30
C SER A 9 -8.65 -4.63 2.21
N GLY A 10 -7.78 -4.26 1.26
CA GLY A 10 -6.46 -4.89 1.10
C GLY A 10 -5.50 -4.70 2.28
N VAL A 11 -5.82 -3.79 3.21
CA VAL A 11 -5.02 -3.49 4.41
C VAL A 11 -5.80 -3.72 5.71
N GLU A 12 -6.90 -4.48 5.66
CA GLU A 12 -7.73 -4.82 6.83
C GLU A 12 -7.31 -6.16 7.47
N SER A 13 -7.41 -6.27 8.80
CA SER A 13 -7.34 -7.56 9.51
C SER A 13 -8.70 -8.25 9.54
N ASP A 14 -9.76 -7.45 9.71
CA ASP A 14 -11.18 -7.83 9.71
C ASP A 14 -12.00 -6.72 9.05
N ARG A 15 -13.26 -6.98 8.67
CA ARG A 15 -14.12 -6.02 7.97
C ARG A 15 -14.17 -4.67 8.72
N GLY A 16 -13.60 -3.63 8.11
CA GLY A 16 -13.57 -2.27 8.65
C GLY A 16 -12.50 -2.02 9.72
N VAL A 17 -11.66 -3.00 10.05
CA VAL A 17 -10.55 -2.87 11.01
C VAL A 17 -9.23 -2.86 10.26
N LYS A 18 -8.56 -1.72 10.26
CA LYS A 18 -7.27 -1.55 9.58
C LYS A 18 -6.13 -2.22 10.36
N ASP A 19 -5.27 -2.91 9.64
CA ASP A 19 -4.06 -3.53 10.17
C ASP A 19 -2.85 -2.63 9.89
N HIS A 20 -2.20 -2.16 10.96
CA HIS A 20 -1.05 -1.26 10.85
C HIS A 20 0.18 -1.90 10.20
N ALA A 21 0.37 -3.22 10.31
CA ALA A 21 1.47 -3.91 9.65
C ALA A 21 1.20 -4.03 8.15
N LYS A 22 -0.03 -4.35 7.74
CA LYS A 22 -0.42 -4.38 6.32
C LYS A 22 -0.35 -3.01 5.67
N ILE A 23 -0.74 -1.95 6.37
CA ILE A 23 -0.59 -0.57 5.87
C ILE A 23 0.87 -0.25 5.57
N ARG A 24 1.79 -0.55 6.52
CA ARG A 24 3.22 -0.30 6.31
C ARG A 24 3.76 -1.09 5.12
N ALA A 25 3.45 -2.40 5.05
CA ALA A 25 3.85 -3.25 3.94
C ALA A 25 3.35 -2.72 2.58
N PHE A 26 2.11 -2.23 2.52
CA PHE A 26 1.56 -1.62 1.31
C PHE A 26 2.34 -0.37 0.88
N ILE A 27 2.61 0.55 1.83
CA ILE A 27 3.38 1.77 1.54
C ILE A 27 4.79 1.43 1.06
N ASP A 28 5.46 0.47 1.70
CA ASP A 28 6.81 0.06 1.34
C ASP A 28 6.84 -0.56 -0.07
N ALA A 29 5.84 -1.38 -0.41
CA ALA A 29 5.70 -1.96 -1.74
C ALA A 29 5.47 -0.88 -2.82
N VAL A 30 4.61 0.12 -2.55
CA VAL A 30 4.39 1.25 -3.47
C VAL A 30 5.68 2.04 -3.69
N ARG A 31 6.42 2.34 -2.61
CA ARG A 31 7.70 3.05 -2.69
C ARG A 31 8.75 2.25 -3.46
N ALA A 32 8.83 0.94 -3.23
CA ALA A 32 9.74 0.07 -3.97
C ALA A 32 9.40 0.03 -5.47
N ALA A 33 8.11 -0.03 -5.82
CA ALA A 33 7.66 0.01 -7.21
C ALA A 33 7.97 1.35 -7.89
N ASP A 34 7.81 2.46 -7.16
CA ASP A 34 8.19 3.78 -7.66
C ASP A 34 9.71 3.93 -7.85
N ALA A 35 10.51 3.43 -6.90
CA ALA A 35 11.97 3.45 -6.99
C ALA A 35 12.50 2.57 -8.13
N ALA A 36 11.96 1.35 -8.31
CA ALA A 36 12.33 0.45 -9.39
C ALA A 36 12.00 0.99 -10.79
N ARG A 37 11.08 1.96 -10.88
CA ARG A 37 10.78 2.68 -12.13
C ARG A 37 11.68 3.88 -12.39
N GLY A 38 12.38 4.39 -11.37
CA GLY A 38 13.29 5.54 -11.46
C GLY A 38 14.76 5.17 -11.70
N ALA A 39 15.07 3.87 -11.75
CA ALA A 39 16.38 3.32 -12.15
C ALA A 39 16.41 2.97 -13.65
#